data_AF-A0A661JIB1-F1
#
_entry.id   AF-A0A661JIB1-F1
#
_cell.length_a   1.000
_cell.length_b   1.000
_cell.length_c   1.000
_cell.angle_alpha   90.00
_cell.angle_beta   90.00
_cell.angle_gamma   90.00
#
_symmetry.space_group_name_H-M   'P 1'
#
loop_
_entity.id
_entity.type
_entity.pdbx_description
1 polymer ?
#
loop_
_entity_poly.entity_id
_entity_poly.type
_entity_poly.pdbx_seq_one_letter_code
_entity_poly.pdbx_strand_id
1 'polypeptide(L)'
;LVVVNLYPFEKTVAKQDCSLEEAIENIDIGGPTMLRSAAKNYKYVAVVIDPKDYQELIKEMKESEGSISLETRFRLAKKVFYLTSRYDKAIAEYLEREKKMIFS
;
A
#
# COMPACT_ATOMS: atom_id res chain seq x y z
N LEU A 1 2.75 14.87 -6.59
CA LEU A 1 1.96 14.21 -5.54
C LEU A 1 1.34 12.95 -6.13
N VAL A 2 1.45 11.81 -5.46
CA VAL A 2 0.79 10.55 -5.82
C VAL A 2 -0.17 10.20 -4.69
N VAL A 3 -1.42 9.88 -5.02
CA VAL A 3 -2.44 9.48 -4.04
C VAL A 3 -3.04 8.17 -4.53
N VAL A 4 -2.75 7.08 -3.82
CA VAL A 4 -3.18 5.72 -4.19
C VAL A 4 -3.47 4.95 -2.91
N ASN A 5 -4.63 4.30 -2.84
CA ASN A 5 -4.96 3.40 -1.74
C ASN A 5 -5.06 1.98 -2.29
N LEU A 6 -4.41 1.03 -1.62
CA LEU A 6 -4.56 -0.38 -1.96
C LEU A 6 -5.89 -0.91 -1.42
N TYR A 7 -6.57 -1.72 -2.24
CA TYR A 7 -7.61 -2.57 -1.72
C TYR A 7 -6.97 -3.65 -0.84
N PRO A 8 -7.49 -3.93 0.38
CA PRO A 8 -6.83 -4.87 1.28
C PRO A 8 -7.06 -6.30 0.77
N PHE A 9 -6.00 -6.95 0.28
CA PHE A 9 -6.01 -8.37 -0.10
C PHE A 9 -6.54 -9.26 1.04
N GLU A 10 -6.21 -8.89 2.29
CA GLU A 10 -6.73 -9.49 3.53
C GLU A 10 -8.27 -9.62 3.53
N LYS A 11 -9.01 -8.68 2.91
CA LYS A 11 -10.47 -8.74 2.82
C LYS A 11 -10.96 -9.75 1.78
N THR A 12 -10.23 -9.92 0.68
CA THR A 12 -10.58 -10.89 -0.37
C THR A 12 -10.46 -12.30 0.18
N VAL A 13 -9.32 -12.62 0.79
CA VAL A 13 -9.04 -13.98 1.31
C VAL A 13 -9.73 -14.30 2.65
N ALA A 14 -10.42 -13.33 3.25
CA ALA A 14 -11.25 -13.54 4.44
C ALA A 14 -12.63 -14.14 4.10
N LYS A 15 -13.05 -14.15 2.83
CA LYS A 15 -14.27 -14.82 2.41
C LYS A 15 -14.09 -16.33 2.59
N GLN A 16 -15.09 -16.99 3.19
CA GLN A 16 -15.02 -18.43 3.48
C GLN A 16 -14.82 -19.30 2.23
N ASP A 17 -15.33 -18.84 1.07
CA ASP A 17 -15.31 -19.60 -0.19
C ASP A 17 -14.34 -19.02 -1.23
N CYS A 18 -13.35 -18.23 -0.81
CA CYS A 18 -12.35 -17.67 -1.73
C CYS A 18 -11.46 -18.79 -2.30
N SER A 19 -11.58 -19.07 -3.60
CA SER A 19 -10.70 -20.03 -4.27
C SER A 19 -9.28 -19.48 -4.42
N LEU A 20 -8.31 -20.36 -4.69
CA LEU A 20 -6.94 -19.98 -5.02
C LEU A 20 -6.91 -19.07 -6.25
N GLU A 21 -7.68 -19.40 -7.28
CA GLU A 21 -7.78 -18.60 -8.51
C GLU A 21 -8.35 -17.20 -8.23
N GLU A 22 -9.44 -17.09 -7.43
CA GLU A 22 -9.98 -15.79 -7.03
C GLU A 22 -8.93 -14.97 -6.26
N ALA A 23 -8.18 -15.62 -5.35
CA ALA A 23 -7.13 -14.93 -4.61
C ALA A 23 -6.02 -14.44 -5.54
N ILE A 24 -5.51 -15.27 -6.45
CA ILE A 24 -4.44 -14.90 -7.40
C ILE A 24 -4.86 -13.73 -8.28
N GLU A 25 -6.09 -13.73 -8.82
CA GLU A 25 -6.62 -12.64 -9.65
C GLU A 25 -6.77 -11.31 -8.88
N ASN A 26 -6.88 -11.37 -7.55
CA ASN A 26 -6.98 -10.20 -6.68
C ASN A 26 -5.63 -9.70 -6.14
N ILE A 27 -4.51 -10.32 -6.52
CA ILE A 27 -3.18 -9.80 -6.20
C ILE A 27 -2.89 -8.60 -7.11
N ASP A 28 -2.82 -7.41 -6.51
CA ASP A 28 -2.49 -6.17 -7.18
C ASP A 28 -0.98 -6.06 -7.40
N ILE A 29 -0.58 -6.00 -8.66
CA ILE A 29 0.81 -5.76 -9.06
C ILE A 29 1.08 -4.26 -9.27
N GLY A 30 0.10 -3.54 -9.82
CA GLY A 30 0.24 -2.16 -10.25
C GLY A 30 0.30 -1.19 -9.07
N GLY A 31 -0.60 -1.34 -8.11
CA GLY A 31 -0.66 -0.51 -6.90
C GLY A 31 0.64 -0.51 -6.11
N PRO A 32 1.15 -1.69 -5.65
CA PRO A 32 2.43 -1.76 -4.96
C PRO A 32 3.60 -1.23 -5.79
N THR A 33 3.61 -1.46 -7.11
CA THR A 33 4.67 -0.94 -7.99
C THR A 33 4.70 0.60 -8.01
N MET A 34 3.55 1.23 -8.21
CA MET A 34 3.43 2.69 -8.25
C MET A 34 3.77 3.32 -6.89
N LEU A 35 3.25 2.73 -5.81
CA LEU A 35 3.50 3.17 -4.45
C LEU A 35 4.99 3.09 -4.09
N ARG A 36 5.63 1.94 -4.33
CA ARG A 36 7.05 1.76 -4.03
C ARG A 36 7.95 2.68 -4.86
N SER A 37 7.60 2.92 -6.12
CA SER A 37 8.31 3.87 -6.99
C SER A 37 8.25 5.30 -6.43
N ALA A 38 7.05 5.76 -6.05
CA ALA A 38 6.86 7.09 -5.47
C ALA A 38 7.56 7.22 -4.11
N ALA A 39 7.44 6.21 -3.24
CA ALA A 39 8.09 6.19 -1.92
C ALA A 39 9.62 6.16 -2.01
N LYS A 40 10.21 5.40 -2.94
CA LYS A 40 11.65 5.43 -3.22
C LYS A 40 12.09 6.85 -3.59
N ASN A 41 11.28 7.57 -4.35
CA ASN A 41 11.58 8.92 -4.83
C ASN A 41 11.09 10.04 -3.89
N TYR A 42 11.00 9.79 -2.58
CA TYR A 42 10.47 10.74 -1.59
C TYR A 42 11.17 12.10 -1.58
N LYS A 43 12.39 12.21 -2.10
CA LYS A 43 13.09 13.50 -2.23
C LYS A 43 12.31 14.49 -3.09
N TYR A 44 11.55 13.99 -4.07
CA TYR A 44 10.81 14.80 -5.04
C TYR A 44 9.31 14.50 -5.09
N VAL A 45 8.86 13.34 -4.59
CA VAL A 45 7.47 12.90 -4.67
C VAL A 45 6.89 12.68 -3.28
N ALA A 46 5.80 13.38 -2.95
CA ALA A 46 4.94 13.00 -1.83
C ALA A 46 3.98 11.88 -2.29
N VAL A 47 3.85 10.82 -1.49
CA VAL A 47 2.99 9.66 -1.76
C VAL A 47 2.02 9.44 -0.60
N VAL A 48 0.72 9.40 -0.86
CA VAL A 48 -0.30 9.33 0.20
C VAL A 48 -1.15 8.08 0.00
N ILE A 49 -1.31 7.32 1.09
CA ILE A 49 -2.04 6.03 1.11
C ILE A 49 -3.21 6.00 2.10
N ASP A 50 -3.40 7.06 2.88
CA ASP A 50 -4.38 7.12 3.96
C ASP A 50 -5.06 8.50 3.95
N PRO A 51 -6.40 8.57 3.80
CA PRO A 51 -7.13 9.84 3.84
C PRO A 51 -6.92 10.64 5.12
N LYS A 52 -6.51 9.98 6.22
CA LYS A 52 -6.20 10.67 7.49
C LYS A 52 -5.04 11.66 7.37
N ASP A 53 -4.13 11.49 6.41
CA ASP A 53 -3.04 12.44 6.20
C ASP A 53 -3.49 13.73 5.47
N TYR A 54 -4.70 13.76 4.88
CA TYR A 54 -5.10 14.87 4.00
C TYR A 54 -5.19 16.19 4.73
N GLN A 55 -5.74 16.23 5.94
CA GLN A 55 -5.93 17.47 6.67
C GLN A 55 -4.60 18.15 6.99
N GLU A 56 -3.62 17.38 7.47
CA GLU A 56 -2.27 17.88 7.77
C GLU A 56 -1.54 18.33 6.50
N LEU A 57 -1.64 17.55 5.41
CA LEU A 57 -1.01 17.89 4.13
C LEU A 57 -1.59 19.16 3.51
N ILE A 58 -2.92 19.32 3.54
CA ILE A 58 -3.59 20.53 3.04
C ILE A 58 -3.13 21.75 3.85
N LYS A 59 -3.00 21.61 5.18
CA LYS A 59 -2.51 22.68 6.04
C LYS A 59 -1.06 23.03 5.68
N GLU A 60 -0.17 22.04 5.63
CA GLU A 60 1.25 22.23 5.30
C GLU A 60 1.44 22.91 3.93
N MET A 61 0.70 22.47 2.92
CA MET A 61 0.74 23.05 1.58
C MET A 61 0.24 24.50 1.56
N LYS A 62 -0.80 24.84 2.33
CA LYS A 62 -1.27 26.23 2.45
C LYS A 62 -0.23 27.15 3.10
N GLU A 63 0.49 26.64 4.10
CA GLU A 63 1.52 27.38 4.85
C GLU A 63 2.86 27.47 4.10
N SER A 64 3.09 26.62 3.10
CA SER A 64 4.38 26.46 2.41
C SER A 64 4.29 26.73 0.90
N GLU A 65 3.39 27.61 0.45
CA GLU A 65 3.21 27.98 -0.98
C GLU A 65 3.03 26.75 -1.90
N GLY A 66 2.25 25.77 -1.45
CA GLY A 66 1.98 24.52 -2.17
C GLY A 66 3.06 23.44 -2.01
N SER A 67 4.13 23.71 -1.26
CA SER A 67 5.20 22.74 -1.00
C SER A 67 4.84 21.78 0.14
N ILE A 68 5.47 20.60 0.12
CA ILE A 68 5.48 19.64 1.22
C ILE A 68 6.94 19.53 1.67
N SER A 69 7.21 19.42 2.96
CA SER A 69 8.56 19.31 3.49
C SER A 69 9.19 17.95 3.16
N LEU A 70 10.53 17.89 3.17
CA LEU A 70 11.26 16.63 3.01
C LEU A 70 10.93 15.63 4.13
N GLU A 71 10.73 16.14 5.35
CA GLU A 71 10.36 15.34 6.52
C GLU A 71 8.99 14.67 6.34
N THR A 72 7.97 15.44 5.93
CA THR A 72 6.65 14.88 5.63
C THR A 72 6.74 13.83 4.51
N ARG A 73 7.46 14.12 3.42
CA ARG A 73 7.62 13.14 2.33
C ARG A 73 8.31 11.86 2.80
N PHE A 74 9.32 11.94 3.66
CA PHE A 74 9.98 10.78 4.22
C PHE A 74 9.06 9.97 5.15
N ARG A 75 8.29 10.64 6.01
CA ARG A 75 7.26 10.01 6.87
C ARG A 75 6.26 9.23 6.03
N LEU A 76 5.74 9.86 4.97
CA LEU A 76 4.80 9.25 4.04
C LEU A 76 5.40 8.03 3.31
N ALA A 77 6.64 8.13 2.85
CA ALA A 77 7.34 7.01 2.21
C ALA A 77 7.50 5.80 3.16
N LYS A 78 7.79 6.03 4.45
CA LYS A 78 7.81 4.95 5.46
C LYS A 78 6.45 4.25 5.57
N LYS A 79 5.35 5.01 5.58
CA LYS A 79 3.99 4.43 5.63
C LYS A 79 3.74 3.51 4.43
N VAL A 80 4.18 3.90 3.23
CA VAL A 80 4.08 3.07 2.02
C VAL A 80 4.83 1.75 2.16
N PHE A 81 6.11 1.78 2.53
CA PHE A 81 6.88 0.55 2.65
C PHE A 81 6.34 -0.39 3.74
N TYR A 82 5.79 0.17 4.81
CA TYR A 82 5.08 -0.62 5.83
C TYR A 82 3.81 -1.27 5.28
N LEU A 83 2.99 -0.53 4.53
CA LEU A 83 1.77 -1.06 3.89
C LEU A 83 2.11 -2.19 2.92
N THR A 84 3.08 -1.99 2.02
CA THR A 84 3.43 -3.01 1.02
C THR A 84 4.07 -4.25 1.66
N SER A 85 4.85 -4.08 2.73
CA SER A 85 5.37 -5.22 3.50
C SER A 85 4.25 -6.06 4.11
N ARG A 86 3.21 -5.42 4.67
CA ARG A 86 2.04 -6.13 5.18
C ARG A 86 1.25 -6.83 4.09
N TYR A 87 1.10 -6.17 2.94
CA TYR A 87 0.42 -6.72 1.78
C TYR A 87 1.09 -8.00 1.28
N ASP A 88 2.41 -7.97 1.05
CA ASP A 88 3.18 -9.13 0.59
C ASP A 88 3.17 -10.26 1.63
N LYS A 89 3.22 -9.91 2.92
CA LYS A 89 3.11 -10.89 4.01
C LYS A 89 1.77 -11.64 3.97
N ALA A 90 0.65 -10.93 3.78
CA ALA A 90 -0.67 -11.55 3.71
C ALA A 90 -0.80 -12.51 2.53
N ILE A 91 -0.20 -12.17 1.38
CA ILE A 91 -0.13 -13.06 0.20
C ILE A 91 0.68 -14.32 0.54
N ALA A 92 1.87 -14.16 1.12
CA ALA A 92 2.73 -15.28 1.46
C ALA A 92 2.06 -16.25 2.46
N GLU A 93 1.41 -15.71 3.49
CA GLU A 93 0.68 -16.51 4.48
C GLU A 93 -0.50 -17.28 3.86
N TYR A 94 -1.24 -16.64 2.94
CA TYR A 94 -2.31 -17.29 2.20
C TYR A 94 -1.78 -18.46 1.36
N LEU A 95 -0.76 -18.23 0.53
CA LEU A 95 -0.19 -19.27 -0.35
C LEU A 95 0.39 -20.45 0.45
N GLU A 96 1.01 -20.20 1.60
CA GLU A 96 1.50 -21.25 2.48
C GLU A 96 0.36 -22.10 3.07
N ARG A 97 -0.78 -21.49 3.40
CA ARG A 97 -1.98 -22.21 3.86
C ARG A 97 -2.57 -23.06 2.75
N GLU A 98 -2.75 -22.52 1.54
CA GLU A 98 -3.31 -23.27 0.41
C GLU A 98 -2.40 -24.45 0.01
N LYS A 99 -1.07 -24.26 0.02
CA LYS A 99 -0.11 -25.34 -0.20
C LYS A 99 -0.32 -26.51 0.76
N LYS A 100 -0.56 -26.22 2.05
CA LYS A 100 -0.85 -27.25 3.06
C LYS A 100 -2.17 -27.97 2.85
N MET A 101 -3.11 -27.42 2.07
CA MET A 101 -4.37 -28.10 1.75
C MET A 101 -4.28 -28.91 0.45
N ILE A 102 -3.52 -28.40 -0.54
CA ILE A 102 -3.43 -29.01 -1.88
C ILE A 102 -2.44 -30.18 -1.92
N PHE A 103 -1.34 -30.08 -1.16
CA PHE A 103 -0.20 -31.00 -1.24
C PHE A 103 0.05 -31.80 0.04
N SER A 104 -0.94 -31.84 0.96
CA SER A 104 -0.95 -32.72 2.15
C SER A 104 -1.80 -33.95 1.92
#